data_AF-X0Y644-F1
#
_entry.id   AF-X0Y644-F1
#
_cell.length_a   1.000
_cell.length_b   1.000
_cell.length_c   1.000
_cell.angle_alpha   90.00
_cell.angle_beta   90.00
_cell.angle_gamma   90.00
#
_symmetry.space_group_name_H-M   'P 1'
#
loop_
_entity.id
_entity.type
_entity.pdbx_description
1 polymer ?
#
loop_
_entity_poly.entity_id
_entity_poly.type
_entity_poly.pdbx_seq_one_letter_code
_entity_poly.pdbx_strand_id
1 'polypeptide(L)'
;SAAATWDGWGTALKPAWEPIILAMKPRDGTFANNALTWGVAGLNVDGGRIGLQDGETTWGSGCSQSNAPATAYGDMDNKRVGVPNILSTQGRWPANLLLDEESARMLGEQSGESGATIRNVPKSPLGRAKFDGTYNNGQRYDNTSAHYGGFPDTGTAARFFYTAKAPKREKWFYCAICDDAYPVSLVDEHEHGRPPKERKHIVRHPTQKPLDLMRYLVRLTKTPTGGVVLDMFVGSGSTGEACVEE
;
A
#
# COMPACT_ATOMS: atom_id res chain seq x y z
N SER A 1 3.24 -19.35 51.90
CA SER A 1 4.53 -19.76 51.31
C SER A 1 5.06 -18.60 50.48
N ALA A 2 6.38 -18.52 50.23
CA ALA A 2 6.98 -17.47 49.41
C ALA A 2 6.38 -17.38 47.98
N ALA A 3 5.73 -18.44 47.51
CA ALA A 3 5.01 -18.48 46.23
C ALA A 3 3.73 -17.62 46.19
N ALA A 4 3.04 -17.41 47.32
CA ALA A 4 1.82 -16.59 47.36
C ALA A 4 2.08 -15.11 47.07
N THR A 5 3.31 -14.63 47.31
CA THR A 5 3.73 -13.26 47.00
C THR A 5 3.80 -12.99 45.49
N TRP A 6 3.91 -14.04 44.67
CA TRP A 6 4.06 -13.96 43.22
C TRP A 6 2.77 -14.34 42.47
N ASP A 7 1.64 -14.45 43.19
CA ASP A 7 0.35 -14.68 42.55
C ASP A 7 -0.02 -13.51 41.64
N GLY A 8 -0.42 -13.81 40.41
CA GLY A 8 -0.68 -12.82 39.35
C GLY A 8 0.54 -12.32 38.56
N TRP A 9 1.77 -12.75 38.88
CA TRP A 9 2.97 -12.41 38.11
C TRP A 9 3.16 -13.37 36.93
N GLY A 10 3.20 -12.83 35.71
CA GLY A 10 3.46 -13.58 34.48
C GLY A 10 4.88 -13.35 33.95
N THR A 11 5.43 -14.34 33.25
CA THR A 11 6.76 -14.24 32.60
C THR A 11 6.69 -13.76 31.15
N ALA A 12 5.48 -13.58 30.61
CA ALA A 12 5.27 -13.20 29.22
C ALA A 12 4.17 -12.14 29.11
N LEU A 13 4.38 -11.20 28.18
CA LEU A 13 3.34 -10.28 27.75
C LEU A 13 2.43 -10.98 26.73
N LYS A 14 1.19 -10.51 26.62
CA LYS A 14 0.32 -10.91 25.51
C LYS A 14 1.04 -10.53 24.20
N PRO A 15 1.26 -11.45 23.27
CA PRO A 15 1.75 -11.10 21.94
C PRO A 15 0.68 -10.20 21.29
N ALA A 16 0.99 -8.91 21.17
CA ALA A 16 0.13 -7.88 20.59
C ALA A 16 0.69 -7.35 19.27
N TRP A 17 1.76 -7.98 18.77
CA TRP A 17 2.44 -7.65 17.53
C TRP A 17 2.58 -8.92 16.69
N GLU A 18 2.13 -8.86 15.44
CA GLU A 18 2.22 -9.96 14.47
C GLU A 18 3.19 -9.54 13.34
N PRO A 19 4.47 -9.96 13.39
CA PRO A 19 5.41 -9.66 12.32
C PRO A 19 5.11 -10.48 11.06
N ILE A 20 5.18 -9.82 9.90
CA ILE A 20 5.24 -10.49 8.60
C ILE A 20 6.67 -10.32 8.06
N ILE A 21 7.38 -11.43 7.94
CA ILE A 21 8.77 -11.44 7.47
C ILE A 21 8.80 -11.92 6.02
N LEU A 22 9.22 -11.06 5.11
CA LEU A 22 9.48 -11.41 3.73
C LEU A 22 10.95 -11.77 3.57
N ALA A 23 11.22 -12.98 3.10
CA ALA A 23 12.57 -13.45 2.79
C ALA A 23 12.65 -13.89 1.33
N MET A 24 13.82 -13.68 0.72
CA MET A 24 14.11 -14.11 -0.64
C MET A 24 15.38 -14.94 -0.68
N LYS A 25 15.54 -15.79 -1.69
CA LYS A 25 16.80 -16.48 -1.95
C LYS A 25 17.95 -15.44 -2.05
N PRO A 26 19.15 -15.75 -1.52
CA PRO A 26 20.31 -14.89 -1.69
C PRO A 26 20.50 -14.49 -3.16
N ARG A 27 20.89 -13.23 -3.38
CA ARG A 27 21.07 -12.71 -4.74
C ARG A 27 22.27 -13.38 -5.40
N ASP A 28 22.01 -14.13 -6.47
CA ASP A 28 23.05 -14.71 -7.33
C ASP A 28 23.15 -13.89 -8.62
N GLY A 29 24.10 -12.95 -8.65
CA GLY A 29 24.21 -11.99 -9.74
C GLY A 29 23.10 -10.92 -9.70
N THR A 30 22.08 -11.02 -10.53
CA THR A 30 21.01 -9.99 -10.65
C THR A 30 19.65 -10.50 -10.16
N PHE A 31 18.74 -9.59 -9.80
CA PHE A 31 17.36 -9.99 -9.46
C PHE A 31 16.65 -10.69 -10.62
N ALA A 32 16.94 -10.29 -11.86
CA ALA A 32 16.44 -10.97 -13.06
C ALA A 32 16.95 -12.42 -13.15
N ASN A 33 18.22 -12.67 -12.83
CA ASN A 33 18.78 -14.03 -12.78
C ASN A 33 18.07 -14.89 -11.72
N ASN A 34 17.85 -14.34 -10.53
CA ASN A 34 17.08 -15.03 -9.48
C ASN A 34 15.63 -15.32 -9.94
N ALA A 35 14.98 -14.38 -10.64
CA ALA A 35 13.63 -14.55 -11.15
C ALA A 35 13.55 -15.73 -12.14
N LEU A 36 14.49 -15.79 -13.09
CA LEU A 36 14.54 -16.83 -14.11
C LEU A 36 14.92 -18.20 -13.54
N THR A 37 15.77 -18.22 -12.51
CA THR A 37 16.26 -19.46 -11.90
C THR A 37 15.24 -20.07 -10.94
N TRP A 38 14.60 -19.24 -10.11
CA TRP A 38 13.74 -19.71 -9.00
C TRP A 38 12.25 -19.46 -9.24
N GLY A 39 11.87 -18.76 -10.31
CA GLY A 39 10.48 -18.35 -10.57
C GLY A 39 9.95 -17.27 -9.64
N VAL A 40 10.75 -16.83 -8.64
CA VAL A 40 10.34 -15.86 -7.62
C VAL A 40 11.46 -14.85 -7.38
N ALA A 41 11.24 -13.59 -7.74
CA ALA A 41 12.11 -12.48 -7.34
C ALA A 41 11.34 -11.16 -7.28
N GLY A 42 11.32 -10.55 -6.10
CA GLY A 42 10.74 -9.23 -5.88
C GLY A 42 9.24 -9.25 -5.56
N LEU A 43 8.63 -8.08 -5.70
CA LEU A 43 7.22 -7.82 -5.43
C LEU A 43 6.52 -7.39 -6.71
N ASN A 44 5.24 -7.73 -6.85
CA ASN A 44 4.36 -7.23 -7.89
C ASN A 44 3.94 -5.78 -7.59
N VAL A 45 4.90 -4.87 -7.79
CA VAL A 45 4.73 -3.43 -7.53
C VAL A 45 3.57 -2.86 -8.34
N ASP A 46 3.44 -3.27 -9.61
CA ASP A 46 2.38 -2.75 -10.49
C ASP A 46 0.99 -3.21 -10.04
N GLY A 47 0.83 -4.44 -9.58
CA GLY A 47 -0.42 -4.91 -8.96
C GLY A 47 -0.72 -4.23 -7.63
N GLY A 48 0.32 -3.85 -6.87
CA GLY A 48 0.20 -3.18 -5.58
C GLY A 48 -0.01 -1.66 -5.64
N ARG A 49 -0.12 -1.06 -6.84
CA ARG A 49 -0.27 0.40 -6.97
C ARG A 49 -1.54 0.90 -6.30
N ILE A 50 -1.44 2.07 -5.67
CA ILE A 50 -2.61 2.78 -5.13
C ILE A 50 -3.23 3.57 -6.29
N GLY A 51 -4.48 3.24 -6.60
CA GLY A 51 -5.24 3.84 -7.70
C GLY A 51 -5.35 5.36 -7.58
N LEU A 52 -5.49 6.01 -8.74
CA LEU A 52 -5.86 7.42 -8.83
C LEU A 52 -7.38 7.54 -8.94
N GLN A 53 -7.92 8.73 -8.69
CA GLN A 53 -9.34 8.98 -8.98
C GLN A 53 -9.55 9.06 -10.50
N ASP A 54 -10.79 8.87 -10.97
CA ASP A 54 -11.11 8.85 -12.39
C ASP A 54 -10.67 10.15 -13.09
N GLY A 55 -9.86 10.00 -14.15
CA GLY A 55 -9.34 11.13 -14.93
C GLY A 55 -8.06 11.76 -14.38
N GLU A 56 -7.54 11.29 -13.24
CA GLU A 56 -6.26 11.74 -12.70
C GLU A 56 -5.07 11.09 -13.43
N THR A 57 -4.03 11.87 -13.65
CA THR A 57 -2.75 11.40 -14.21
C THR A 57 -1.62 11.82 -13.30
N THR A 58 -0.66 10.93 -13.11
CA THR A 58 0.56 11.26 -12.36
C THR A 58 1.65 11.74 -13.29
N TRP A 59 2.45 12.70 -12.82
CA TRP A 59 3.66 13.11 -13.51
C TRP A 59 4.77 12.11 -13.20
N GLY A 60 5.10 11.24 -14.16
CA GLY A 60 6.29 10.41 -14.06
C GLY A 60 7.54 11.26 -14.31
N SER A 61 8.50 11.25 -13.37
CA SER A 61 9.87 11.67 -13.71
C SER A 61 10.42 10.64 -14.69
N GLY A 62 10.34 10.94 -15.99
CA GLY A 62 11.03 10.14 -16.99
C GLY A 62 12.52 10.13 -16.66
N CYS A 63 13.06 8.98 -16.27
CA CYS A 63 14.50 8.80 -16.32
C CYS A 63 14.89 8.74 -17.80
N SER A 64 15.94 9.46 -18.17
CA SER A 64 16.43 9.50 -19.54
C SER A 64 16.81 8.09 -19.99
N GLN A 65 15.95 7.41 -20.75
CA GLN A 65 16.46 6.47 -21.74
C GLN A 65 17.04 7.29 -22.88
N SER A 66 18.20 7.88 -22.64
CA SER A 66 19.04 8.33 -23.74
C SER A 66 19.60 7.08 -24.40
N ASN A 67 19.05 6.71 -25.56
CA ASN A 67 19.73 5.88 -26.55
C ASN A 67 20.94 6.62 -27.19
N ALA A 68 21.46 7.66 -26.55
CA ALA A 68 22.69 8.32 -26.92
C ALA A 68 23.83 7.69 -26.11
N PRO A 69 24.94 7.28 -26.73
CA PRO A 69 26.09 6.77 -26.00
C PRO A 69 26.54 7.84 -25.02
N ALA A 70 26.69 7.47 -23.76
CA ALA A 70 27.22 8.35 -22.73
C ALA A 70 28.68 8.70 -23.06
N THR A 71 28.89 9.78 -23.80
CA THR A 71 30.22 10.38 -23.94
C THR A 71 30.41 11.40 -22.82
N ALA A 72 31.50 11.21 -22.11
CA ALA A 72 31.93 11.93 -20.94
C ALA A 72 32.02 13.46 -21.14
N TYR A 73 31.87 14.18 -20.03
CA TYR A 73 32.36 15.54 -19.75
C TYR A 73 32.76 16.40 -20.97
N GLY A 74 31.93 17.39 -21.30
CA GLY A 74 32.36 18.57 -22.05
C GLY A 74 31.66 18.85 -23.38
N ASP A 75 30.69 18.04 -23.81
CA ASP A 75 29.94 18.34 -25.03
C ASP A 75 28.77 19.30 -24.73
N MET A 76 28.89 20.54 -25.20
CA MET A 76 27.88 21.59 -25.01
C MET A 76 26.72 21.51 -25.99
N ASP A 77 26.71 20.54 -26.91
CA ASP A 77 25.61 20.35 -27.85
C ASP A 77 24.52 19.43 -27.26
N ASN A 78 24.06 19.80 -26.07
CA ASN A 78 22.97 19.12 -25.36
C ASN A 78 21.65 19.45 -26.08
N LYS A 79 21.41 18.84 -27.24
CA LYS A 79 20.07 18.66 -27.81
C LYS A 79 19.30 17.77 -26.85
N ARG A 80 18.86 18.34 -25.74
CA ARG A 80 17.85 17.78 -24.86
C ARG A 80 16.63 17.59 -25.73
N VAL A 81 16.48 16.39 -26.29
CA VAL A 81 15.21 15.93 -26.82
C VAL A 81 14.29 16.00 -25.63
N GLY A 82 13.40 17.00 -25.62
CA GLY A 82 12.44 17.18 -24.55
C GLY A 82 11.57 15.94 -24.53
N VAL A 83 11.89 15.00 -23.64
CA VAL A 83 11.03 13.86 -23.37
C VAL A 83 9.76 14.47 -22.80
N PRO A 84 8.60 14.37 -23.47
CA PRO A 84 7.38 14.87 -22.90
C PRO A 84 7.16 14.12 -21.57
N ASN A 85 6.77 14.86 -20.53
CA ASN A 85 6.41 14.26 -19.26
C ASN A 85 5.40 13.16 -19.52
N ILE A 86 5.77 11.92 -19.20
CA ILE A 86 4.89 10.78 -19.43
C ILE A 86 3.86 10.84 -18.31
N LEU A 87 2.65 11.27 -18.66
CA LEU A 87 1.48 11.14 -17.80
C LEU A 87 1.21 9.65 -17.62
N SER A 88 1.48 9.13 -16.42
CA SER A 88 1.18 7.75 -16.09
C SER A 88 -0.19 7.67 -15.40
N THR A 89 -1.05 6.82 -15.93
CA THR A 89 -2.34 6.44 -15.34
C THR A 89 -2.21 5.27 -14.37
N GLN A 90 -1.00 4.72 -14.17
CA GLN A 90 -0.80 3.47 -13.42
C GLN A 90 -0.99 3.62 -11.90
N GLY A 91 -1.06 4.84 -11.38
CA GLY A 91 -1.22 5.09 -9.95
C GLY A 91 0.08 5.08 -9.15
N ARG A 92 -0.05 5.35 -7.85
CA ARG A 92 1.08 5.56 -6.95
C ARG A 92 1.74 4.24 -6.58
N TRP A 93 3.05 4.27 -6.39
CA TRP A 93 3.78 3.13 -5.86
C TRP A 93 3.22 2.72 -4.48
N PRO A 94 3.18 1.41 -4.17
CA PRO A 94 2.78 0.95 -2.83
C PRO A 94 3.70 1.53 -1.76
N ALA A 95 3.11 2.06 -0.69
CA ALA A 95 3.86 2.55 0.45
C ALA A 95 4.45 1.39 1.27
N ASN A 96 5.56 1.65 1.97
CA ASN A 96 6.16 0.73 2.94
C ASN A 96 5.43 0.74 4.30
N LEU A 97 4.33 1.47 4.41
CA LEU A 97 3.49 1.58 5.60
C LEU A 97 2.04 1.33 5.21
N LEU A 98 1.34 0.54 6.02
CA LEU A 98 -0.10 0.29 5.93
C LEU A 98 -0.74 0.89 7.17
N LEU A 99 -1.92 1.50 7.00
CA LEU A 99 -2.64 2.12 8.10
C LEU A 99 -3.93 1.36 8.37
N ASP A 100 -4.39 1.34 9.62
CA ASP A 100 -5.79 1.07 9.93
C ASP A 100 -6.62 2.37 9.81
N GLU A 101 -7.95 2.25 9.85
CA GLU A 101 -8.84 3.40 9.70
C GLU A 101 -8.60 4.50 10.73
N GLU A 102 -8.25 4.16 11.97
CA GLU A 102 -8.04 5.13 13.03
C GLU A 102 -6.70 5.84 12.88
N SER A 103 -5.63 5.09 12.56
CA SER A 103 -4.34 5.68 12.24
C SER A 103 -4.40 6.58 11.01
N ALA A 104 -5.14 6.17 9.97
CA ALA A 104 -5.39 6.98 8.78
C ALA A 104 -6.16 8.26 9.12
N ARG A 105 -7.18 8.18 9.99
CA ARG A 105 -7.94 9.34 10.48
C ARG A 105 -7.04 10.31 11.26
N MET A 106 -6.27 9.81 12.23
CA MET A 106 -5.34 10.63 13.03
C MET A 106 -4.30 11.32 12.16
N LEU A 107 -3.72 10.60 11.19
CA LEU A 107 -2.79 11.19 10.22
C LEU A 107 -3.48 12.29 9.42
N GLY A 108 -4.73 12.07 9.02
CA GLY A 108 -5.48 13.06 8.27
C GLY A 108 -5.82 14.32 9.05
N GLU A 109 -6.14 14.18 10.33
CA GLU A 109 -6.35 15.32 11.24
C GLU A 109 -5.06 16.12 11.44
N GLN A 110 -3.91 15.45 11.55
CA GLN A 110 -2.62 16.11 11.69
C GLN A 110 -2.15 16.78 10.39
N SER A 111 -2.36 16.13 9.24
CA SER A 111 -1.91 16.67 7.95
C SER A 111 -2.81 17.79 7.44
N GLY A 112 -4.08 17.81 7.86
CA GLY A 112 -5.13 18.56 7.19
C GLY A 112 -5.33 18.11 5.74
N GLU A 113 -6.18 18.82 5.01
CA GLU A 113 -6.34 18.63 3.58
C GLU A 113 -5.28 19.40 2.80
N SER A 114 -4.67 18.73 1.84
CA SER A 114 -3.70 19.31 0.91
C SER A 114 -4.04 18.88 -0.52
N GLY A 115 -4.04 19.87 -1.42
CA GLY A 115 -4.13 19.65 -2.86
C GLY A 115 -2.82 20.02 -3.55
N ALA A 116 -2.62 19.55 -4.79
CA ALA A 116 -1.61 20.11 -5.67
C ALA A 116 -1.81 21.63 -5.77
N THR A 117 -0.93 22.39 -5.12
CA THR A 117 -0.90 23.83 -5.29
C THR A 117 -0.26 24.09 -6.65
N ILE A 118 -1.09 24.22 -7.69
CA ILE A 118 -0.71 25.06 -8.83
C ILE A 118 -0.63 26.47 -8.24
N ARG A 119 0.53 26.85 -7.69
CA ARG A 119 0.75 28.24 -7.30
C ARG A 119 0.70 29.03 -8.59
N ASN A 120 -0.43 29.66 -8.87
CA ASN A 120 -0.53 30.76 -9.79
C ASN A 120 0.41 31.85 -9.25
N VAL A 121 1.66 31.86 -9.72
CA VAL A 121 2.61 32.89 -9.38
C VAL A 121 1.96 34.21 -9.82
N PRO A 122 1.69 35.16 -8.90
CA PRO A 122 1.07 36.42 -9.27
C PRO A 122 1.91 37.04 -10.38
N LYS A 123 1.29 37.31 -11.53
CA LYS A 123 1.91 38.15 -12.54
C LYS A 123 2.20 39.49 -11.87
N SER A 124 3.47 39.90 -11.84
CA SER A 124 3.83 41.26 -11.46
C SER A 124 3.04 42.27 -12.30
N PRO A 125 2.94 43.55 -11.89
CA PRO A 125 2.23 44.60 -12.64
C PRO A 125 2.69 44.77 -14.11
N LEU A 126 3.81 44.15 -14.50
CA LEU A 126 4.34 44.08 -15.87
C LEU A 126 4.08 42.73 -16.58
N GLY A 127 3.22 41.87 -16.03
CA GLY A 127 2.87 40.57 -16.60
C GLY A 127 3.87 39.43 -16.30
N ARG A 128 4.92 39.65 -15.50
CA ARG A 128 6.04 38.68 -15.32
C ARG A 128 5.94 37.92 -14.00
N ALA A 129 6.18 36.60 -14.02
CA ALA A 129 6.24 35.77 -12.82
C ALA A 129 7.45 36.18 -11.94
N LYS A 130 7.23 36.35 -10.63
CA LYS A 130 8.33 36.57 -9.66
C LYS A 130 9.01 35.24 -9.34
N PHE A 131 10.01 34.87 -10.13
CA PHE A 131 11.04 33.95 -9.68
C PHE A 131 12.34 34.74 -9.50
N ASP A 132 12.92 34.66 -8.31
CA ASP A 132 14.28 35.10 -8.07
C ASP A 132 15.21 34.20 -8.91
N GLY A 133 15.87 34.81 -9.89
CA GLY A 133 16.44 34.11 -11.03
C GLY A 133 17.72 33.36 -10.66
N THR A 134 17.75 32.05 -10.88
CA THR A 134 19.00 31.34 -11.13
C THR A 134 19.60 31.84 -12.44
N TYR A 135 20.75 32.51 -12.36
CA TYR A 135 21.53 32.92 -13.50
C TYR A 135 22.23 31.68 -14.09
N ASN A 136 21.89 31.31 -15.33
CA ASN A 136 22.75 30.45 -16.12
C ASN A 136 22.98 31.10 -17.49
N ASN A 137 24.24 31.42 -17.75
CA ASN A 137 24.79 31.91 -19.02
C ASN A 137 24.02 33.04 -19.74
N GLY A 138 23.68 34.13 -19.03
CA GLY A 138 23.30 35.41 -19.65
C GLY A 138 21.97 35.47 -20.41
N GLN A 139 21.21 34.38 -20.49
CA GLN A 139 19.91 34.31 -21.16
C GLN A 139 18.81 34.04 -20.13
N ARG A 140 17.83 34.94 -20.04
CA ARG A 140 16.64 34.75 -19.20
C ARG A 140 15.63 33.88 -19.95
N TYR A 141 15.42 32.65 -19.47
CA TYR A 141 14.33 31.81 -19.95
C TYR A 141 13.03 32.18 -19.22
N ASP A 142 11.97 32.50 -19.97
CA ASP A 142 10.61 32.66 -19.46
C ASP A 142 10.07 31.29 -19.07
N ASN A 143 10.34 30.86 -17.83
CA ASN A 143 9.77 29.63 -17.30
C ASN A 143 8.35 29.91 -16.79
N THR A 144 7.39 30.04 -17.73
CA THR A 144 5.97 30.29 -17.44
C THR A 144 5.23 29.06 -16.88
N SER A 145 5.92 27.94 -16.69
CA SER A 145 5.35 26.72 -16.12
C SER A 145 6.32 26.09 -15.12
N ALA A 146 6.34 26.62 -13.90
CA ALA A 146 6.79 25.84 -12.76
C ALA A 146 5.75 24.73 -12.48
N HIS A 147 5.78 23.65 -13.26
CA HIS A 147 5.03 22.43 -12.98
C HIS A 147 5.69 21.74 -11.80
N TYR A 148 5.24 22.08 -10.59
CA TYR A 148 5.60 21.31 -9.40
C TYR A 148 5.02 19.90 -9.56
N GLY A 149 5.89 18.89 -9.47
CA GLY A 149 5.57 17.47 -9.58
C GLY A 149 4.75 16.96 -8.40
N GLY A 150 3.49 17.39 -8.31
CA GLY A 150 2.49 16.89 -7.37
C GLY A 150 1.45 16.01 -8.06
N PHE A 151 0.84 15.11 -7.29
CA PHE A 151 -0.34 14.37 -7.74
C PHE A 151 -1.54 15.35 -7.80
N PRO A 152 -2.38 15.31 -8.86
CA PRO A 152 -3.47 16.26 -9.04
C PRO A 152 -4.65 16.08 -8.05
N ASP A 153 -4.48 15.26 -7.01
CA ASP A 153 -5.51 14.91 -6.04
C ASP A 153 -5.53 15.87 -4.84
N THR A 154 -6.71 16.03 -4.26
CA THR A 154 -6.92 16.74 -2.99
C THR A 154 -7.29 15.74 -1.90
N GLY A 155 -6.86 16.02 -0.67
CA GLY A 155 -7.25 15.23 0.49
C GLY A 155 -6.20 15.23 1.59
N THR A 156 -6.38 14.36 2.57
CA THR A 156 -5.41 14.20 3.65
C THR A 156 -4.21 13.35 3.24
N ALA A 157 -3.16 13.30 4.06
CA ALA A 157 -1.97 12.47 3.78
C ALA A 157 -2.28 10.97 3.77
N ALA A 158 -3.40 10.53 4.35
CA ALA A 158 -3.81 9.12 4.38
C ALA A 158 -3.99 8.51 2.97
N ARG A 159 -4.31 9.31 1.96
CA ARG A 159 -4.48 8.85 0.56
C ARG A 159 -3.24 8.22 -0.08
N PHE A 160 -2.06 8.47 0.51
CA PHE A 160 -0.79 7.90 0.06
C PHE A 160 -0.53 6.49 0.61
N PHE A 161 -1.36 6.02 1.54
CA PHE A 161 -1.20 4.74 2.20
C PHE A 161 -2.39 3.83 1.92
N TYR A 162 -2.12 2.53 1.81
CA TYR A 162 -3.19 1.55 1.84
C TYR A 162 -3.77 1.48 3.26
N THR A 163 -5.11 1.55 3.37
CA THR A 163 -5.82 1.47 4.65
C THR A 163 -6.56 0.15 4.73
N ALA A 164 -6.17 -0.73 5.66
CA ALA A 164 -6.81 -2.02 5.85
C ALA A 164 -8.13 -1.87 6.60
N LYS A 165 -9.22 -2.42 6.05
CA LYS A 165 -10.53 -2.49 6.69
C LYS A 165 -10.99 -3.93 6.79
N ALA A 166 -11.33 -4.39 8.00
CA ALA A 166 -12.11 -5.63 8.19
C ALA A 166 -13.57 -5.25 8.44
N PRO A 167 -14.44 -5.20 7.41
CA PRO A 167 -15.85 -5.00 7.62
C PRO A 167 -16.43 -6.18 8.43
N LYS A 168 -17.43 -5.91 9.29
CA LYS A 168 -18.10 -6.94 10.09
C LYS A 168 -18.69 -8.08 9.25
N ARG A 169 -19.00 -7.84 7.97
CA ARG A 169 -19.52 -8.82 7.00
C ARG A 169 -18.57 -9.98 6.71
N GLU A 170 -17.25 -9.75 6.85
CA GLU A 170 -16.23 -10.79 6.64
C GLU A 170 -16.13 -11.73 7.84
N LYS A 171 -16.76 -11.36 8.97
CA LYS A 171 -16.74 -12.17 10.18
C LYS A 171 -17.76 -13.29 10.10
N TRP A 172 -17.30 -14.51 10.35
CA TRP A 172 -18.12 -15.70 10.40
C TRP A 172 -17.95 -16.45 11.73
N PHE A 173 -18.90 -17.32 12.02
CA PHE A 173 -18.86 -18.27 13.13
C PHE A 173 -19.16 -19.67 12.61
N TYR A 174 -18.54 -20.68 13.21
CA TYR A 174 -18.86 -22.08 12.96
C TYR A 174 -19.84 -22.58 14.01
N CYS A 175 -20.86 -23.32 13.57
CA CYS A 175 -21.80 -23.99 14.45
C CYS A 175 -21.54 -25.50 14.41
N ALA A 176 -21.05 -26.06 15.51
CA ALA A 176 -20.75 -27.49 15.58
C ALA A 176 -21.99 -28.40 15.51
N ILE A 177 -23.21 -27.86 15.66
CA ILE A 177 -24.46 -28.61 15.54
C ILE A 177 -24.91 -28.68 14.08
N CYS A 178 -24.83 -27.57 13.35
CA CYS A 178 -25.14 -27.52 11.92
C CYS A 178 -24.02 -28.09 11.05
N ASP A 179 -22.81 -28.23 11.60
CA ASP A 179 -21.59 -28.59 10.87
C ASP A 179 -21.29 -27.61 9.72
N ASP A 180 -21.56 -26.32 9.96
CA ASP A 180 -21.50 -25.28 8.93
C ASP A 180 -21.12 -23.90 9.49
N ALA A 181 -20.65 -23.02 8.61
CA ALA A 181 -20.21 -21.67 8.91
C ALA A 181 -21.21 -20.60 8.43
N TYR A 182 -21.47 -19.61 9.27
CA TYR A 182 -22.43 -18.55 9.02
C TYR A 182 -21.84 -17.17 9.30
N PRO A 183 -22.30 -16.10 8.62
CA PRO A 183 -21.93 -14.73 8.96
C PRO A 183 -22.28 -14.37 10.41
N VAL A 184 -21.40 -13.65 11.10
CA VAL A 184 -21.63 -13.19 12.48
C VAL A 184 -22.87 -12.31 12.62
N SER A 185 -23.29 -11.63 11.56
CA SER A 185 -24.55 -10.87 11.54
C SER A 185 -25.78 -11.74 11.79
N LEU A 186 -25.74 -13.02 11.43
CA LEU A 186 -26.87 -13.94 11.56
C LEU A 186 -26.86 -14.71 12.90
N VAL A 187 -25.94 -14.42 13.81
CA VAL A 187 -25.79 -15.22 15.04
C VAL A 187 -27.00 -15.15 15.97
N ASP A 188 -27.77 -14.06 15.93
CA ASP A 188 -29.00 -13.91 16.73
C ASP A 188 -30.24 -14.49 16.01
N GLU A 189 -30.14 -14.76 14.71
CA GLU A 189 -31.19 -15.37 13.88
C GLU A 189 -30.97 -16.88 13.69
N HIS A 190 -29.73 -17.35 13.83
CA HIS A 190 -29.37 -18.76 13.79
C HIS A 190 -30.08 -19.53 14.90
N GLU A 191 -30.70 -20.65 14.57
CA GLU A 191 -31.51 -21.46 15.48
C GLU A 191 -30.75 -21.83 16.76
N HIS A 192 -29.52 -22.30 16.62
CA HIS A 192 -28.62 -22.62 17.73
C HIS A 192 -27.90 -21.38 18.33
N GLY A 193 -28.13 -20.22 17.73
CA GLY A 193 -27.71 -18.92 18.22
C GLY A 193 -28.59 -18.39 19.35
N ARG A 194 -29.75 -18.99 19.63
CA ARG A 194 -30.61 -18.67 20.77
C ARG A 194 -30.74 -19.87 21.72
N PRO A 195 -30.65 -19.67 23.05
CA PRO A 195 -30.30 -18.44 23.79
C PRO A 195 -28.78 -18.22 23.93
N PRO A 196 -28.30 -16.98 24.21
CA PRO A 196 -26.86 -16.66 24.29
C PRO A 196 -26.03 -17.53 25.24
N LYS A 197 -26.66 -18.03 26.32
CA LYS A 197 -26.02 -18.89 27.33
C LYS A 197 -25.73 -20.31 26.83
N GLU A 198 -26.31 -20.71 25.71
CA GLU A 198 -26.21 -22.06 25.14
C GLU A 198 -25.32 -22.13 23.88
N ARG A 199 -24.69 -21.00 23.51
CA ARG A 199 -23.78 -20.85 22.35
C ARG A 199 -22.41 -21.56 22.50
N LYS A 200 -22.27 -22.53 23.40
CA LYS A 200 -20.97 -23.22 23.64
C LYS A 200 -20.44 -23.96 22.42
N HIS A 201 -21.34 -24.35 21.50
CA HIS A 201 -21.03 -25.03 20.25
C HIS A 201 -20.71 -24.05 19.10
N ILE A 202 -20.86 -22.73 19.32
CA ILE A 202 -20.54 -21.69 18.34
C ILE A 202 -19.08 -21.28 18.53
N VAL A 203 -18.27 -21.52 17.51
CA VAL A 203 -16.85 -21.14 17.48
C VAL A 203 -16.70 -19.88 16.64
N ARG A 204 -16.10 -18.84 17.23
CA ARG A 204 -15.74 -17.59 16.54
C ARG A 204 -14.24 -17.47 16.48
N HIS A 205 -13.72 -16.91 15.39
CA HIS A 205 -12.30 -16.59 15.30
C HIS A 205 -12.03 -15.20 15.93
N PRO A 206 -11.31 -15.11 17.07
CA PRO A 206 -11.11 -13.83 17.76
C PRO A 206 -10.19 -12.88 17.00
N THR A 207 -9.24 -13.43 16.24
CA THR A 207 -8.18 -12.71 15.52
C THR A 207 -8.27 -12.97 14.01
N GLN A 208 -9.48 -12.87 13.45
CA GLN A 208 -9.65 -12.96 12.01
C GLN A 208 -8.96 -11.79 11.31
N LYS A 209 -8.08 -12.10 10.35
CA LYS A 209 -7.35 -11.13 9.54
C LYS A 209 -8.30 -10.49 8.52
N PRO A 210 -8.25 -9.16 8.30
CA PRO A 210 -9.04 -8.48 7.26
C PRO A 210 -8.78 -9.10 5.88
N LEU A 211 -9.84 -9.40 5.12
CA LEU A 211 -9.69 -10.02 3.81
C LEU A 211 -8.97 -9.08 2.84
N ASP A 212 -9.38 -7.80 2.81
CA ASP A 212 -8.76 -6.79 1.94
C ASP A 212 -7.24 -6.67 2.18
N LEU A 213 -6.78 -6.75 3.43
CA LEU A 213 -5.36 -6.75 3.78
C LEU A 213 -4.65 -7.98 3.21
N MET A 214 -5.24 -9.16 3.39
CA MET A 214 -4.67 -10.40 2.88
C MET A 214 -4.60 -10.39 1.35
N ARG A 215 -5.64 -9.89 0.69
CA ARG A 215 -5.67 -9.71 -0.77
C ARG A 215 -4.58 -8.76 -1.25
N TYR A 216 -4.38 -7.63 -0.58
CA TYR A 216 -3.29 -6.71 -0.89
C TYR A 216 -1.92 -7.39 -0.78
N LEU A 217 -1.67 -8.15 0.30
CA LEU A 217 -0.41 -8.86 0.50
C LEU A 217 -0.20 -9.99 -0.52
N VAL A 218 -1.25 -10.76 -0.83
CA VAL A 218 -1.22 -11.81 -1.86
C VAL A 218 -0.93 -11.20 -3.22
N ARG A 219 -1.63 -10.13 -3.61
CA ARG A 219 -1.40 -9.41 -4.87
C ARG A 219 0.03 -8.90 -4.98
N LEU A 220 0.56 -8.31 -3.91
CA LEU A 220 1.90 -7.74 -3.86
C LEU A 220 2.99 -8.83 -3.95
N THR A 221 2.73 -10.04 -3.47
CA THR A 221 3.67 -11.17 -3.49
C THR A 221 3.44 -12.16 -4.62
N LYS A 222 2.36 -11.98 -5.40
CA LYS A 222 1.98 -12.83 -6.53
C LYS A 222 3.09 -12.86 -7.59
N THR A 223 3.46 -14.06 -8.00
CA THR A 223 4.46 -14.28 -9.06
C THR A 223 3.80 -14.38 -10.43
N PRO A 224 4.45 -13.91 -11.52
CA PRO A 224 3.88 -13.98 -12.86
C PRO A 224 3.58 -15.40 -13.36
N THR A 225 4.32 -16.40 -12.87
CA THR A 225 4.22 -17.80 -13.28
C THR A 225 3.19 -18.59 -12.49
N GLY A 226 2.44 -17.95 -11.58
CA GLY A 226 1.74 -18.63 -10.51
C GLY A 226 2.71 -19.07 -9.41
N GLY A 227 2.23 -19.10 -8.18
CA GLY A 227 3.02 -19.42 -6.99
C GLY A 227 2.16 -20.15 -5.95
N VAL A 228 2.81 -20.82 -5.01
CA VAL A 228 2.15 -21.52 -3.91
C VAL A 228 2.26 -20.68 -2.65
N VAL A 229 1.12 -20.39 -2.02
CA VAL A 229 1.06 -19.76 -0.70
C VAL A 229 0.85 -20.85 0.34
N LEU A 230 1.75 -20.91 1.32
CA LEU A 230 1.64 -21.83 2.46
C LEU A 230 1.25 -21.04 3.70
N ASP A 231 0.07 -21.34 4.26
CA ASP A 231 -0.36 -20.84 5.56
C ASP A 231 -0.47 -22.00 6.55
N MET A 232 0.56 -22.18 7.38
CA MET A 232 0.57 -23.23 8.41
C MET A 232 -0.31 -22.89 9.62
N PHE A 233 -0.85 -21.66 9.67
CA PHE A 233 -1.67 -21.14 10.75
C PHE A 233 -2.94 -20.51 10.18
N VAL A 234 -3.62 -21.28 9.32
CA VAL A 234 -4.77 -20.88 8.51
C VAL A 234 -5.84 -20.13 9.32
N GLY A 235 -6.09 -20.54 10.57
CA GLY A 235 -7.04 -19.89 11.46
C GLY A 235 -8.41 -19.72 10.79
N SER A 236 -8.82 -18.47 10.58
CA SER A 236 -10.08 -18.10 9.92
C SER A 236 -10.11 -18.34 8.40
N GLY A 237 -9.01 -18.78 7.79
CA GLY A 237 -8.94 -19.06 6.36
C GLY A 237 -8.75 -17.84 5.45
N SER A 238 -8.61 -16.63 6.01
CA SER A 238 -8.56 -15.37 5.24
C SER A 238 -7.45 -15.36 4.17
N THR A 239 -6.32 -16.04 4.41
CA THR A 239 -5.23 -16.17 3.43
C THR A 239 -5.65 -16.97 2.20
N GLY A 240 -6.37 -18.08 2.41
CA GLY A 240 -6.82 -18.96 1.32
C GLY A 240 -7.90 -18.29 0.47
N GLU A 241 -8.86 -17.63 1.11
CA GLU A 241 -9.88 -16.83 0.44
C GLU A 241 -9.24 -15.73 -0.42
N ALA A 242 -8.26 -15.00 0.13
CA ALA A 242 -7.51 -14.01 -0.62
C ALA A 242 -6.77 -14.59 -1.84
N CYS A 243 -6.25 -15.82 -1.76
CA CYS A 243 -5.59 -16.48 -2.90
C CYS A 243 -6.57 -16.89 -4.01
N VAL A 244 -7.84 -17.15 -3.68
CA VAL A 244 -8.88 -17.46 -4.67
C VAL A 244 -9.34 -16.20 -5.40
N GLU A 245 -9.36 -15.06 -4.70
CA GLU A 245 -9.79 -13.78 -5.28
C GLU A 245 -8.71 -13.06 -6.12
N GLU A 246 -7.44 -13.44 -6.02
CA GLU A 246 -6.29 -12.74 -6.64
C GLU A 246 -5.62 -13.47 -7.80
#